data_AF-A0A3D3FLS7-F1
#
_entry.id   AF-A0A3D3FLS7-F1
#
_cell.length_a   1.000
_cell.length_b   1.000
_cell.length_c   1.000
_cell.angle_alpha   90.00
_cell.angle_beta   90.00
_cell.angle_gamma   90.00
#
_symmetry.space_group_name_H-M   'P 1'
#
loop_
_entity.id
_entity.type
_entity.pdbx_description
1 polymer ?
#
loop_
_entity_poly.entity_id
_entity_poly.type
_entity_poly.pdbx_seq_one_letter_code
_entity_poly.pdbx_strand_id
1 'polypeptide(L)'
;MSPAELALAFAVSLSFVLLFSAAVLLVGEGESLAELPVPPGGDDGASMRAHIACAGPSSTSRIHEYEGIADCRVAVSPYGGDRECRDGCLGYGTCIQVCPLGIVSRGTDGRINVGEECDGCGICVPLCPTGAMKLHPRDTKPRNSCNLRSTASDGQSLCRFVHTSVRVDKNAFQAGDNGLELRDRDDRTAEC
;
A
#
# COMPACT_ATOMS: atom_id res chain seq x y z
N MET A 1 -4.40 -55.85 31.70
CA MET A 1 -4.79 -55.79 30.28
C MET A 1 -4.96 -57.20 29.75
N SER A 2 -6.17 -57.55 29.36
CA SER A 2 -6.42 -58.82 28.67
C SER A 2 -5.98 -58.72 27.20
N PRO A 3 -5.62 -59.82 26.52
CA PRO A 3 -5.27 -59.80 25.09
C PRO A 3 -6.37 -59.22 24.19
N ALA A 4 -7.64 -59.26 24.64
CA ALA A 4 -8.77 -58.67 23.93
C ALA A 4 -8.77 -57.14 23.95
N GLU A 5 -8.33 -56.51 25.05
CA GLU A 5 -8.25 -55.05 25.17
C GLU A 5 -7.15 -54.46 24.29
N LEU A 6 -6.04 -55.20 24.13
CA LEU A 6 -4.93 -54.77 23.27
C LEU A 6 -5.33 -54.80 21.79
N ALA A 7 -6.06 -55.82 21.35
CA ALA A 7 -6.57 -55.92 19.98
C ALA A 7 -7.56 -54.80 19.63
N LEU A 8 -8.43 -54.42 20.58
CA LEU A 8 -9.40 -53.34 20.39
C LEU A 8 -8.70 -51.97 20.28
N ALA A 9 -7.64 -51.74 21.06
CA ALA A 9 -6.86 -50.51 20.97
C ALA A 9 -6.18 -50.35 19.60
N PHE A 10 -5.56 -51.41 19.07
CA PHE A 10 -4.94 -51.38 17.74
C PHE A 10 -5.97 -51.15 16.62
N ALA A 11 -7.16 -51.76 16.71
CA ALA A 11 -8.22 -51.57 15.72
C ALA A 11 -8.72 -50.11 15.69
N VAL A 12 -8.96 -49.51 16.86
CA VAL A 12 -9.39 -48.10 16.96
C VAL A 12 -8.32 -47.15 16.43
N SER A 13 -7.04 -47.41 16.70
CA SER A 13 -5.93 -46.62 16.14
C SER A 13 -5.83 -46.74 14.63
N LEU A 14 -5.98 -47.94 14.05
CA LEU A 14 -5.91 -48.14 12.60
C LEU A 14 -7.08 -47.46 11.87
N SER A 15 -8.29 -47.52 12.44
CA SER A 15 -9.45 -46.81 11.91
C SER A 15 -9.29 -45.29 11.97
N PHE A 16 -8.69 -44.75 13.03
CA PHE A 16 -8.45 -43.31 13.18
C PHE A 16 -7.42 -42.82 12.16
N VAL A 17 -6.33 -43.57 11.93
CA VAL A 17 -5.31 -43.26 10.92
C VAL A 17 -5.91 -43.28 9.51
N LEU A 18 -6.72 -44.28 9.17
CA LEU A 18 -7.37 -44.36 7.86
C LEU A 18 -8.37 -43.23 7.62
N LEU A 19 -9.12 -42.81 8.65
CA LEU A 19 -10.01 -41.64 8.57
C LEU A 19 -9.22 -40.33 8.40
N PHE A 20 -8.11 -40.16 9.11
CA PHE A 20 -7.26 -38.97 8.98
C PHE A 20 -6.60 -38.89 7.60
N SER A 21 -6.09 -40.01 7.08
CA SER A 21 -5.50 -40.07 5.73
C SER A 21 -6.53 -39.80 4.63
N ALA A 22 -7.77 -40.29 4.77
CA ALA A 22 -8.85 -39.99 3.83
C ALA A 22 -9.26 -38.51 3.87
N ALA A 23 -9.26 -37.88 5.05
CA ALA A 23 -9.56 -36.46 5.19
C ALA A 23 -8.51 -35.55 4.52
N VAL A 24 -7.22 -35.91 4.60
CA VAL A 24 -6.14 -35.15 3.94
C VAL A 24 -6.28 -35.13 2.42
N LEU A 25 -6.78 -36.21 1.80
CA LEU A 25 -7.01 -36.26 0.35
C LEU A 25 -8.22 -35.44 -0.13
N LEU A 26 -9.16 -35.08 0.76
CA LEU A 26 -10.30 -34.20 0.41
C LEU A 26 -9.97 -32.72 0.52
N VAL A 27 -8.88 -32.35 1.20
CA VAL A 27 -8.35 -30.98 1.19
C VAL A 27 -7.40 -30.84 0.00
N GLY A 28 -7.99 -30.92 -1.20
CA GLY A 28 -7.25 -30.79 -2.45
C GLY A 28 -6.55 -29.44 -2.60
N GLU A 29 -5.39 -29.47 -3.26
CA GLU A 29 -4.75 -28.31 -3.86
C GLU A 29 -5.76 -27.43 -4.62
N GLY A 30 -5.74 -26.12 -4.40
CA GLY A 30 -6.32 -25.19 -5.37
C GLY A 30 -7.00 -23.95 -4.80
N GLU A 31 -6.21 -23.01 -4.31
CA GLU A 31 -6.53 -21.60 -4.55
C GLU A 31 -5.33 -20.98 -5.25
N SER A 32 -5.30 -21.17 -6.58
CA SER A 32 -4.54 -20.28 -7.46
C SER A 32 -4.99 -18.87 -7.12
N LEU A 33 -4.07 -18.05 -6.62
CA LEU A 33 -4.24 -16.61 -6.50
C LEU A 33 -4.41 -16.06 -7.92
N ALA A 34 -5.65 -16.11 -8.40
CA ALA A 34 -6.09 -15.54 -9.66
C ALA A 34 -5.70 -14.06 -9.68
N GLU A 35 -5.18 -13.64 -10.83
CA GLU A 35 -4.69 -12.30 -11.13
C GLU A 35 -5.50 -11.22 -10.41
N LEU A 36 -4.89 -10.58 -9.41
CA LEU A 36 -5.40 -9.30 -8.93
C LEU A 36 -5.52 -8.38 -10.16
N PRO A 37 -6.69 -7.76 -10.40
CA PRO A 37 -6.86 -6.85 -11.52
C PRO A 37 -5.91 -5.68 -11.31
N VAL A 38 -4.77 -5.71 -12.02
CA VAL A 38 -3.86 -4.59 -12.10
C VAL A 38 -4.60 -3.53 -12.91
N PRO A 39 -4.88 -2.33 -12.35
CA PRO A 39 -5.53 -1.28 -13.13
C PRO A 39 -4.63 -0.99 -14.35
N PRO A 40 -5.18 -1.01 -15.58
CA PRO A 40 -4.39 -0.69 -16.76
C PRO A 40 -3.81 0.71 -16.58
N GLY A 41 -2.49 0.82 -16.69
CA GLY A 41 -1.82 2.11 -16.77
C GLY A 41 -2.27 2.84 -18.05
N GLY A 42 -2.44 4.17 -17.92
CA GLY A 42 -2.82 5.17 -18.94
C GLY A 42 -3.06 4.69 -20.37
N ASP A 43 -4.28 4.87 -20.85
CA ASP A 43 -4.73 4.65 -22.24
C ASP A 43 -4.31 5.78 -23.21
N ASP A 44 -3.53 6.74 -22.73
CA ASP A 44 -3.01 7.90 -23.47
C ASP A 44 -1.59 7.69 -24.03
N GLY A 45 -0.99 6.51 -23.83
CA GLY A 45 0.39 6.24 -24.23
C GLY A 45 1.43 6.97 -23.37
N ALA A 46 1.02 7.61 -22.28
CA ALA A 46 1.93 8.24 -21.34
C ALA A 46 2.63 7.18 -20.49
N SER A 47 3.95 7.28 -20.38
CA SER A 47 4.72 6.39 -19.52
C SER A 47 4.38 6.69 -18.06
N MET A 48 3.98 5.69 -17.29
CA MET A 48 3.53 5.85 -15.91
C MET A 48 4.65 5.50 -14.92
N ARG A 49 4.57 6.04 -13.71
CA ARG A 49 5.44 5.73 -12.58
C ARG A 49 4.67 5.68 -11.27
N ALA A 50 5.05 4.78 -10.38
CA ALA A 50 4.50 4.70 -9.04
C ALA A 50 5.07 5.80 -8.14
N HIS A 51 4.26 6.37 -7.26
CA HIS A 51 4.68 7.32 -6.24
C HIS A 51 3.82 7.18 -4.98
N ILE A 52 4.34 7.65 -3.86
CA ILE A 52 3.56 7.81 -2.63
C ILE A 52 2.90 9.19 -2.66
N ALA A 53 1.57 9.25 -2.55
CA ALA A 53 0.80 10.49 -2.64
C ALA A 53 1.01 11.45 -1.45
N CYS A 54 1.61 10.96 -0.35
CA CYS A 54 1.96 11.75 0.82
C CYS A 54 3.47 11.85 1.00
N ALA A 55 3.94 12.74 1.88
CA ALA A 55 5.34 12.86 2.29
C ALA A 55 5.88 11.65 3.08
N GLY A 56 5.14 10.54 3.14
CA GLY A 56 5.60 9.27 3.67
C GLY A 56 5.42 9.10 5.18
N PRO A 57 5.87 7.96 5.74
CA PRO A 57 5.69 7.60 7.15
C PRO A 57 6.25 8.64 8.12
N SER A 58 7.38 9.28 7.79
CA SER A 58 8.04 10.28 8.62
C SER A 58 7.22 11.56 8.82
N SER A 59 6.14 11.77 8.06
CA SER A 59 5.30 12.97 8.19
C SER A 59 4.26 12.89 9.30
N THR A 60 4.13 11.75 9.99
CA THR A 60 3.07 11.50 10.98
C THR A 60 3.63 10.78 12.20
N SER A 61 3.05 11.05 13.36
CA SER A 61 3.44 10.39 14.60
C SER A 61 2.96 8.93 14.63
N ARG A 62 3.62 8.09 15.44
CA ARG A 62 3.13 6.75 15.76
C ARG A 62 2.21 6.84 16.98
N ILE A 63 1.09 6.13 16.91
CA ILE A 63 0.15 6.00 18.04
C ILE A 63 0.55 4.85 18.98
N HIS A 64 1.29 3.87 18.47
CA HIS A 64 1.92 2.80 19.25
C HIS A 64 3.16 2.29 18.48
N GLU A 65 4.06 1.59 19.17
CA GLU A 65 5.12 0.84 18.49
C GLU A 65 4.53 -0.45 17.93
N TYR A 66 4.97 -0.85 16.74
CA TYR A 66 4.57 -2.11 16.12
C TYR A 66 5.74 -3.07 16.15
N GLU A 67 5.54 -4.18 16.85
CA GLU A 67 6.48 -5.29 16.90
C GLU A 67 5.87 -6.46 16.11
N GLY A 68 6.33 -6.64 14.87
CA GLY A 68 5.78 -7.67 13.99
C GLY A 68 6.50 -7.77 12.66
N ILE A 69 5.91 -8.53 11.74
CA ILE A 69 6.44 -8.72 10.39
C ILE A 69 6.40 -7.39 9.64
N ALA A 70 7.52 -7.03 9.00
CA ALA A 70 7.62 -5.85 8.15
C ALA A 70 6.84 -6.03 6.83
N ASP A 71 5.52 -6.00 6.92
CA ASP A 71 4.56 -6.03 5.81
C ASP A 71 3.38 -5.12 6.16
N CYS A 72 3.08 -4.14 5.31
CA CYS A 72 1.99 -3.19 5.50
C CYS A 72 0.63 -3.91 5.61
N ARG A 73 0.44 -5.03 4.92
CA ARG A 73 -0.81 -5.81 4.93
C ARG A 73 -1.09 -6.43 6.29
N VAL A 74 -0.04 -6.75 7.04
CA VAL A 74 -0.15 -7.25 8.42
C VAL A 74 -0.23 -6.09 9.39
N ALA A 75 0.64 -5.09 9.22
CA ALA A 75 0.74 -3.95 10.11
C ALA A 75 -0.51 -3.06 10.15
N VAL A 76 -1.35 -3.08 9.10
CA VAL A 76 -2.64 -2.36 9.10
C VAL A 76 -3.71 -3.04 9.98
N SER A 77 -3.58 -4.34 10.27
CA SER A 77 -4.57 -5.10 11.04
C SER A 77 -4.80 -4.56 12.46
N PRO A 78 -3.76 -4.25 13.26
CA PRO A 78 -3.98 -3.59 14.55
C PRO A 78 -4.42 -2.13 14.32
N TYR A 79 -5.64 -1.80 14.72
CA TYR A 79 -6.19 -0.43 14.77
C TYR A 79 -6.14 0.40 13.46
N GLY A 80 -5.89 -0.22 12.31
CA GLY A 80 -5.73 0.46 11.01
C GLY A 80 -4.31 0.93 10.72
N GLY A 81 -3.31 0.45 11.47
CA GLY A 81 -1.91 0.85 11.37
C GLY A 81 -1.35 1.44 12.67
N ASP A 82 -0.03 1.56 12.74
CA ASP A 82 0.71 2.11 13.89
C ASP A 82 0.82 3.64 13.87
N ARG A 83 0.27 4.29 12.83
CA ARG A 83 0.39 5.73 12.60
C ARG A 83 -0.91 6.47 12.89
N GLU A 84 -0.74 7.72 13.27
CA GLU A 84 -1.86 8.64 13.51
C GLU A 84 -2.69 8.86 12.25
N CYS A 85 -2.03 9.00 11.08
CA CYS A 85 -2.71 9.06 9.78
C CYS A 85 -2.92 7.65 9.21
N ARG A 86 -4.17 7.19 9.25
CA ARG A 86 -4.58 5.87 8.73
C ARG A 86 -4.53 5.76 7.21
N ASP A 87 -4.67 6.88 6.50
CA ASP A 87 -4.62 6.94 5.04
C ASP A 87 -3.19 7.11 4.48
N GLY A 88 -2.19 7.26 5.36
CA GLY A 88 -0.80 7.53 5.03
C GLY A 88 0.02 6.28 4.70
N CYS A 89 1.26 6.48 4.26
CA CYS A 89 2.20 5.37 4.09
C CYS A 89 2.68 4.88 5.46
N LEU A 90 2.48 3.61 5.78
CA LEU A 90 2.95 3.00 7.03
C LEU A 90 4.47 2.81 7.05
N GLY A 91 5.05 2.59 5.86
CA GLY A 91 6.48 2.41 5.66
C GLY A 91 6.97 0.98 5.82
N TYR A 92 6.13 -0.05 5.97
CA TYR A 92 6.61 -1.43 6.18
C TYR A 92 7.12 -2.15 4.94
N GLY A 93 6.88 -1.63 3.73
CA GLY A 93 7.62 -2.04 2.54
C GLY A 93 7.06 -3.25 1.77
N THR A 94 5.76 -3.54 1.85
CA THR A 94 5.12 -4.53 0.96
C THR A 94 5.40 -4.21 -0.51
N CYS A 95 5.38 -2.93 -0.89
CA CYS A 95 5.71 -2.48 -2.24
C CYS A 95 7.19 -2.73 -2.65
N ILE A 96 8.11 -2.80 -1.68
CA ILE A 96 9.52 -3.15 -1.92
C ILE A 96 9.60 -4.64 -2.28
N GLN A 97 8.92 -5.50 -1.51
CA GLN A 97 8.97 -6.95 -1.67
C GLN A 97 8.36 -7.43 -3.00
N VAL A 98 7.35 -6.74 -3.50
CA VAL A 98 6.59 -7.15 -4.70
C VAL A 98 7.04 -6.47 -5.99
N CYS A 99 8.02 -5.56 -5.92
CA CYS A 99 8.51 -4.89 -7.11
C CYS A 99 9.40 -5.84 -7.92
N PRO A 100 9.02 -6.24 -9.14
CA PRO A 100 9.81 -7.18 -9.94
C PRO A 100 11.15 -6.61 -10.40
N LEU A 101 11.24 -5.29 -10.51
CA LEU A 101 12.46 -4.58 -10.91
C LEU A 101 13.41 -4.33 -9.72
N GLY A 102 12.92 -4.44 -8.47
CA GLY A 102 13.73 -4.12 -7.28
C GLY A 102 14.05 -2.63 -7.11
N ILE A 103 13.26 -1.75 -7.73
CA ILE A 103 13.55 -0.30 -7.84
C ILE A 103 12.87 0.53 -6.74
N VAL A 104 12.05 -0.12 -5.92
CA VAL A 104 11.41 0.50 -4.75
C VAL A 104 12.30 0.24 -3.55
N SER A 105 12.70 1.29 -2.84
CA SER A 105 13.61 1.22 -1.70
C SER A 105 13.10 2.01 -0.51
N ARG A 106 13.70 1.78 0.66
CA ARG A 106 13.42 2.53 1.88
C ARG A 106 14.58 3.47 2.18
N GLY A 107 14.29 4.77 2.30
CA GLY A 107 15.22 5.78 2.79
C GLY A 107 15.53 5.63 4.28
N THR A 108 16.56 6.34 4.73
CA THR A 108 16.97 6.37 6.14
C THR A 108 15.95 7.03 7.06
N ASP A 109 15.12 7.91 6.51
CA ASP A 109 13.96 8.53 7.16
C ASP A 109 12.72 7.61 7.20
N GLY A 110 12.85 6.37 6.70
CA GLY A 110 11.77 5.40 6.60
C GLY A 110 10.84 5.62 5.41
N ARG A 111 11.05 6.65 4.58
CA ARG A 111 10.23 6.89 3.39
C ARG A 111 10.45 5.81 2.35
N ILE A 112 9.40 5.55 1.59
CA ILE A 112 9.45 4.64 0.45
C ILE A 112 9.75 5.47 -0.79
N ASN A 113 10.89 5.20 -1.42
CA ASN A 113 11.35 5.85 -2.63
C ASN A 113 11.17 4.90 -3.81
N VAL A 114 10.69 5.42 -4.94
CA VAL A 114 10.53 4.67 -6.18
C VAL A 114 11.56 5.19 -7.17
N GLY A 115 12.39 4.33 -7.76
CA GLY A 115 13.38 4.73 -8.76
C GLY A 115 12.79 5.37 -10.02
N GLU A 116 13.61 6.11 -10.75
CA GLU A 116 13.25 6.73 -12.04
C GLU A 116 13.01 5.67 -13.13
N GLU A 117 13.51 4.46 -12.95
CA GLU A 117 13.37 3.33 -13.85
C GLU A 117 12.02 2.59 -13.73
N CYS A 118 11.15 3.01 -12.81
CA CYS A 118 9.82 2.41 -12.59
C CYS A 118 8.92 2.42 -13.84
N ASP A 119 8.74 1.28 -14.49
CA ASP A 119 7.93 1.10 -15.71
C ASP A 119 6.42 1.40 -15.58
N GLY A 120 5.92 1.55 -14.35
CA GLY A 120 4.51 1.82 -14.09
C GLY A 120 3.62 0.58 -14.12
N CYS A 121 4.18 -0.62 -13.93
CA CYS A 121 3.43 -1.88 -13.93
C CYS A 121 2.26 -1.96 -12.92
N GLY A 122 2.22 -1.08 -11.92
CA GLY A 122 1.04 -0.91 -11.05
C GLY A 122 0.81 -2.00 -10.00
N ILE A 123 1.60 -3.07 -9.96
CA ILE A 123 1.42 -4.21 -9.01
C ILE A 123 1.39 -3.75 -7.54
N CYS A 124 2.18 -2.73 -7.20
CA CYS A 124 2.26 -2.21 -5.83
C CYS A 124 1.02 -1.43 -5.37
N VAL A 125 0.21 -0.91 -6.30
CA VAL A 125 -0.96 -0.07 -5.99
C VAL A 125 -2.06 -0.83 -5.25
N PRO A 126 -2.60 -1.96 -5.77
CA PRO A 126 -3.65 -2.71 -5.09
C PRO A 126 -3.18 -3.35 -3.78
N LEU A 127 -1.87 -3.57 -3.62
CA LEU A 127 -1.29 -4.14 -2.41
C LEU A 127 -1.06 -3.12 -1.28
N CYS A 128 -1.28 -1.83 -1.54
CA CYS A 128 -1.16 -0.79 -0.54
C CYS A 128 -2.48 -0.70 0.27
N PRO A 129 -2.53 -1.17 1.54
CA PRO A 129 -3.79 -1.23 2.28
C PRO A 129 -4.36 0.16 2.60
N THR A 130 -3.49 1.16 2.78
CA THR A 130 -3.90 2.56 2.98
C THR A 130 -4.18 3.27 1.66
N GLY A 131 -3.76 2.68 0.52
CA GLY A 131 -3.84 3.22 -0.83
C GLY A 131 -3.02 4.49 -1.07
N ALA A 132 -2.00 4.74 -0.25
CA ALA A 132 -1.08 5.86 -0.42
C ALA A 132 -0.21 5.72 -1.68
N MET A 133 -0.03 4.51 -2.22
CA MET A 133 0.69 4.26 -3.47
C MET A 133 -0.23 4.53 -4.68
N LYS A 134 0.23 5.36 -5.63
CA LYS A 134 -0.51 5.78 -6.83
C LYS A 134 0.38 5.71 -8.08
N LEU A 135 -0.22 5.61 -9.24
CA LEU A 135 0.46 5.83 -10.53
C LEU A 135 0.26 7.28 -10.98
N HIS A 136 1.27 7.84 -11.64
CA HIS A 136 1.20 9.14 -12.31
C HIS A 136 1.98 9.09 -13.64
N PRO A 137 1.65 9.94 -14.62
CA PRO A 137 2.48 10.11 -15.82
C PRO A 137 3.86 10.65 -15.47
N ARG A 138 4.91 10.06 -16.05
CA ARG A 138 6.32 10.43 -15.81
C ARG A 138 6.64 11.88 -16.15
N ASP A 139 5.99 12.41 -17.17
CA ASP A 139 6.22 13.78 -17.66
C ASP A 139 5.53 14.84 -16.78
N THR A 140 4.79 14.41 -15.76
CA THR A 140 4.09 15.31 -14.84
C THR A 140 4.65 15.18 -13.43
N LYS A 141 4.76 16.30 -12.72
CA LYS A 141 5.10 16.26 -11.29
C LYS A 141 3.94 15.60 -10.53
N PRO A 142 4.17 14.54 -9.75
CA PRO A 142 3.10 13.93 -8.99
C PRO A 142 2.53 14.95 -8.01
N ARG A 143 1.21 15.11 -8.01
CA ARG A 143 0.55 15.90 -6.98
C ARG A 143 0.68 15.13 -5.67
N ASN A 144 1.48 15.65 -4.75
CA ASN A 144 1.55 15.20 -3.37
C ASN A 144 0.31 15.66 -2.59
N SER A 145 -0.88 15.33 -3.09
CA SER A 145 -2.13 15.56 -2.38
C SER A 145 -2.31 14.43 -1.36
N CYS A 146 -2.58 14.80 -0.10
CA CYS A 146 -2.96 13.86 0.94
C CYS A 146 -4.03 12.88 0.42
N ASN A 147 -3.82 11.58 0.63
CA ASN A 147 -4.72 10.49 0.22
C ASN A 147 -5.96 10.38 1.13
N LEU A 148 -6.45 11.53 1.62
CA LEU A 148 -7.44 11.58 2.68
C LEU A 148 -8.79 11.05 2.20
N ARG A 149 -9.22 9.94 2.80
CA ARG A 149 -10.57 9.37 2.61
C ARG A 149 -11.49 9.75 3.78
N SER A 150 -10.92 10.09 4.94
CA SER A 150 -11.64 10.72 6.05
C SER A 150 -11.95 12.19 5.77
N THR A 151 -12.96 12.74 6.45
CA THR A 151 -13.38 14.14 6.31
C THR A 151 -12.20 15.10 6.43
N ALA A 152 -12.16 16.08 5.53
CA ALA A 152 -11.02 16.97 5.27
C ALA A 152 -10.48 17.74 6.49
N SER A 153 -11.24 17.89 7.58
CA SER A 153 -10.81 18.64 8.78
C SER A 153 -9.79 17.90 9.65
N ASP A 154 -9.90 16.58 9.77
CA ASP A 154 -9.23 15.85 10.85
C ASP A 154 -7.89 15.26 10.39
N GLY A 155 -7.77 14.92 9.10
CA GLY A 155 -6.52 14.43 8.53
C GLY A 155 -5.53 15.52 8.14
N GLN A 156 -6.01 16.76 7.97
CA GLN A 156 -5.16 17.92 7.66
C GLN A 156 -4.34 18.42 8.85
N SER A 157 -4.60 17.92 10.06
CA SER A 157 -3.79 18.26 11.25
C SER A 157 -2.69 17.21 11.53
N LEU A 158 -2.76 16.04 10.89
CA LEU A 158 -1.91 14.89 11.24
C LEU A 158 -0.59 14.86 10.48
N CYS A 159 -0.54 15.45 9.29
CA CYS A 159 0.63 15.45 8.42
C CYS A 159 1.47 16.73 8.60
N ARG A 160 2.67 16.61 9.16
CA ARG A 160 3.62 17.72 9.33
C ARG A 160 4.06 18.37 8.02
N PHE A 161 4.05 17.63 6.91
CA PHE A 161 4.65 18.05 5.62
C PHE A 161 3.68 18.16 4.44
N VAL A 162 2.44 17.64 4.53
CA VAL A 162 1.55 17.45 3.35
C VAL A 162 0.39 18.44 3.31
N HIS A 163 0.62 19.64 3.83
CA HIS A 163 -0.20 20.79 3.47
C HIS A 163 0.63 21.67 2.55
N THR A 164 0.76 21.24 1.29
CA THR A 164 0.69 22.20 0.20
C THR A 164 -0.65 22.90 0.39
N SER A 165 -0.63 23.95 1.20
CA SER A 165 -1.38 25.12 0.85
C SER A 165 -0.85 25.50 -0.54
N VAL A 166 -1.45 24.92 -1.58
CA VAL A 166 -1.77 25.76 -2.71
C VAL A 166 -2.72 26.78 -2.08
N ARG A 167 -2.13 27.82 -1.50
CA ARG A 167 -2.81 29.11 -1.48
C ARG A 167 -2.96 29.38 -2.96
N VAL A 168 -4.06 28.90 -3.53
CA VAL A 168 -4.58 29.47 -4.76
C VAL A 168 -4.85 30.89 -4.31
N ASP A 169 -3.91 31.79 -4.59
CA ASP A 169 -4.15 33.20 -4.39
C ASP A 169 -5.49 33.46 -5.07
N LYS A 170 -6.44 34.07 -4.38
CA LYS A 170 -7.75 34.38 -4.97
C LYS A 170 -7.61 35.25 -6.25
N ASN A 171 -6.41 35.77 -6.48
CA ASN A 171 -5.99 36.57 -7.64
C ASN A 171 -5.31 35.74 -8.76
N ALA A 172 -5.09 34.43 -8.59
CA ALA A 172 -4.50 33.53 -9.60
C ALA A 172 -5.52 33.01 -10.63
N PHE A 173 -6.80 33.29 -10.43
CA PHE A 173 -7.89 32.99 -11.35
C PHE A 173 -8.15 34.22 -12.23
N GLN A 174 -7.33 34.44 -13.26
CA GLN A 174 -7.66 35.44 -14.28
C GLN A 174 -8.32 34.72 -15.45
N ALA A 175 -9.53 35.17 -15.79
CA ALA A 175 -10.27 34.69 -16.95
C ALA A 175 -9.46 35.01 -18.22
N GLY A 176 -8.88 33.98 -18.83
CA GLY A 176 -8.37 34.03 -20.20
C GLY A 176 -9.45 33.62 -21.18
N ASP A 177 -9.35 34.13 -22.40
CA ASP A 177 -10.37 34.13 -23.45
C ASP A 177 -10.72 32.73 -23.99
N ASN A 178 -9.98 31.68 -23.59
CA ASN A 178 -10.17 30.29 -24.02
C ASN A 178 -10.20 29.27 -22.87
N GLY A 179 -10.54 29.71 -21.64
CA GLY A 179 -10.66 28.82 -20.49
C GLY A 179 -9.46 28.85 -19.54
N LEU A 180 -9.57 28.07 -18.48
CA LEU A 180 -8.87 28.27 -17.23
C LEU A 180 -7.44 27.70 -17.22
N GLU A 181 -6.45 28.55 -17.46
CA GLU A 181 -5.03 28.15 -17.37
C GLU A 181 -4.46 28.51 -15.99
N LEU A 182 -4.09 27.50 -15.21
CA LEU A 182 -3.28 27.63 -14.00
C LEU A 182 -1.83 27.93 -14.42
N ARG A 183 -1.37 29.16 -14.18
CA ARG A 183 0.05 29.50 -14.32
C ARG A 183 0.73 29.27 -12.97
N ASP A 184 1.38 28.11 -12.83
CA ASP A 184 2.22 27.77 -11.67
C ASP A 184 3.38 28.77 -11.57
N ARG A 185 3.26 29.77 -10.69
CA ARG A 185 4.24 30.85 -10.50
C ARG A 185 4.87 30.83 -9.11
N ASP A 186 5.26 29.67 -8.63
CA ASP A 186 6.43 29.54 -7.74
C ASP A 186 6.71 28.07 -7.44
N ASP A 187 7.70 27.58 -8.15
CA ASP A 187 8.44 26.33 -7.98
C ASP A 187 9.32 26.38 -6.72
N ARG A 188 8.75 26.81 -5.58
CA ARG A 188 9.40 26.65 -4.27
C ARG A 188 9.17 25.23 -3.77
N THR A 189 9.89 24.31 -4.40
CA THR A 189 10.53 23.15 -3.77
C THR A 189 9.80 22.57 -2.55
N ALA A 190 8.60 22.02 -2.78
CA ALA A 190 8.22 20.79 -2.10
C ALA A 190 8.99 19.65 -2.79
N GLU A 191 10.30 19.62 -2.58
CA GLU A 191 11.10 18.43 -2.80
C GLU A 191 10.75 17.44 -1.68
N CYS A 192 10.63 16.17 -2.05
CA CYS A 192 10.42 15.06 -1.12
C CYS A 192 11.52 15.02 -0.06
#